data_AF-A0A2G9TKX1-F1
#
_entry.id   AF-A0A2G9TKX1-F1
#
_cell.length_a   1.000
_cell.length_b   1.000
_cell.length_c   1.000
_cell.angle_alpha   90.00
_cell.angle_beta   90.00
_cell.angle_gamma   90.00
#
_symmetry.space_group_name_H-M   'P 1'
#
loop_
_entity.id
_entity.type
_entity.pdbx_description
1 polymer ?
#
loop_
_entity_poly.entity_id
_entity_poly.type
_entity_poly.pdbx_seq_one_letter_code
_entity_poly.pdbx_strand_id
1 'polypeptide(L)'
;HCDFQHNLDYFKLIQYSPEKKEELINDLRQVLEEGNVEQSKVDLIISQISNGTSIHATSQKDETKEFEKHMQDIEVQRLLVKIFYWDYVLFNYTLPDIQF
;
A
#
# COMPACT_ATOMS: atom_id res chain seq x y z
N HIS A 1 -20.21 -13.25 0.84
CA HIS A 1 -19.59 -12.98 2.14
C HIS A 1 -18.09 -13.06 1.92
N CYS A 2 -17.37 -11.95 1.97
CA CYS A 2 -15.93 -11.91 1.71
C CYS A 2 -15.24 -12.18 3.04
N ASP A 3 -14.74 -13.39 3.23
CA ASP A 3 -14.04 -13.76 4.45
C ASP A 3 -12.53 -13.57 4.28
N PHE A 4 -12.13 -12.33 4.08
CA PHE A 4 -10.74 -11.99 3.73
C PHE A 4 -9.75 -12.44 4.82
N GLN A 5 -10.14 -12.34 6.10
CA GLN A 5 -9.30 -12.75 7.22
C GLN A 5 -8.96 -14.24 7.17
N HIS A 6 -9.95 -15.12 6.93
CA HIS A 6 -9.70 -16.57 6.85
C HIS A 6 -9.08 -17.02 5.53
N ASN A 7 -9.04 -16.15 4.52
CA ASN A 7 -8.43 -16.43 3.22
C ASN A 7 -7.08 -15.73 3.03
N LEU A 8 -6.56 -15.03 4.05
CA LEU A 8 -5.34 -14.24 3.94
C LEU A 8 -4.13 -15.08 3.47
N ASP A 9 -4.08 -16.35 3.88
CA ASP A 9 -3.04 -17.31 3.50
C ASP A 9 -2.98 -17.60 1.99
N TYR A 10 -4.06 -17.31 1.25
CA TYR A 10 -4.10 -17.44 -0.21
C TYR A 10 -3.61 -16.18 -0.95
N PHE A 11 -3.28 -15.11 -0.24
CA PHE A 11 -2.81 -13.86 -0.82
C PHE A 11 -1.33 -13.65 -0.56
N LYS A 12 -0.65 -13.04 -1.54
CA LYS A 12 0.66 -12.44 -1.35
C LYS A 12 0.46 -10.93 -1.25
N LEU A 13 0.75 -10.38 -0.07
CA LEU A 13 0.67 -8.95 0.19
C LEU A 13 2.00 -8.31 -0.22
N ILE A 14 1.94 -7.36 -1.15
CA ILE A 14 3.12 -6.63 -1.62
C ILE A 14 3.00 -5.18 -1.16
N GLN A 15 4.01 -4.70 -0.44
CA GLN A 15 4.01 -3.33 0.06
C GLN A 15 4.39 -2.37 -1.07
N TYR A 16 3.45 -1.52 -1.48
CA TYR A 16 3.73 -0.42 -2.40
C TYR A 16 4.27 0.79 -1.61
N SER A 17 5.52 1.17 -1.86
CA SER A 17 6.08 2.43 -1.36
C SER A 17 6.95 3.07 -2.45
N PRO A 18 6.78 4.39 -2.74
CA PRO A 18 7.66 5.12 -3.63
C PRO A 18 9.13 5.07 -3.20
N GLU A 19 9.40 5.01 -1.89
CA GLU A 19 10.75 4.94 -1.31
C GLU A 19 11.37 3.54 -1.41
N LYS A 20 10.53 2.50 -1.52
CA LYS A 20 10.94 1.09 -1.55
C LYS A 20 10.62 0.43 -2.90
N LYS A 21 10.82 1.19 -3.98
CA LYS A 21 10.47 0.75 -5.33
C LYS A 21 11.18 -0.54 -5.75
N GLU A 22 12.43 -0.73 -5.33
CA GLU A 22 13.19 -1.96 -5.60
C GLU A 22 12.59 -3.18 -4.86
N GLU A 23 12.22 -3.03 -3.59
CA GLU A 23 11.54 -4.09 -2.82
C GLU A 23 10.22 -4.48 -3.49
N LEU A 24 9.39 -3.51 -3.88
CA LEU A 24 8.15 -3.72 -4.63
C LEU A 24 8.38 -4.51 -5.92
N ILE A 25 9.40 -4.13 -6.71
CA ILE A 25 9.71 -4.78 -7.98
C ILE A 25 10.15 -6.23 -7.75
N ASN A 26 10.97 -6.47 -6.74
CA ASN A 26 11.47 -7.80 -6.42
C ASN A 26 10.34 -8.72 -5.93
N ASP A 27 9.50 -8.24 -5.00
CA ASP A 27 8.36 -8.97 -4.49
C ASP A 27 7.38 -9.32 -5.62
N LEU A 28 7.08 -8.36 -6.50
CA LEU A 28 6.19 -8.59 -7.62
C LEU A 28 6.76 -9.58 -8.63
N ARG A 29 8.06 -9.48 -8.95
CA ARG A 29 8.73 -10.43 -9.83
C ARG A 29 8.62 -11.85 -9.26
N GLN A 30 8.93 -12.02 -7.98
CA GLN A 30 8.83 -13.30 -7.30
C GLN A 30 7.42 -13.89 -7.39
N VAL A 31 6.38 -13.09 -7.11
CA VAL A 31 4.98 -13.56 -7.18
C VAL A 31 4.58 -14.01 -8.59
N LEU A 32 5.02 -13.28 -9.62
CA LEU A 32 4.72 -13.64 -11.01
C LEU A 32 5.46 -14.90 -11.45
N GLU A 33 6.72 -15.07 -11.02
CA GLU A 33 7.54 -16.25 -11.30
C GLU A 33 6.98 -17.49 -10.58
N GLU A 34 6.61 -17.39 -9.30
CA GLU A 34 5.90 -18.44 -8.54
C GLU A 34 4.57 -18.83 -9.22
N GLY A 35 3.90 -17.87 -9.83
CA GLY A 35 2.69 -18.06 -10.63
C GLY A 35 2.91 -18.69 -12.01
N ASN A 36 4.13 -19.05 -12.37
CA ASN A 36 4.52 -19.56 -13.69
C ASN A 36 4.14 -18.62 -14.84
N VAL A 37 4.20 -17.30 -14.61
CA VAL A 37 4.02 -16.31 -15.68
C VAL A 37 5.23 -16.36 -16.61
N GLU A 38 4.98 -16.34 -17.92
CA GLU A 38 6.03 -16.34 -18.93
C GLU A 38 7.00 -15.16 -18.73
N GLN A 39 8.31 -15.44 -18.76
CA GLN A 39 9.36 -14.45 -18.45
C GLN A 39 9.23 -13.16 -19.27
N SER A 40 8.85 -13.27 -20.55
CA SER A 40 8.62 -12.12 -21.44
C SER A 40 7.54 -11.16 -20.89
N LYS A 41 6.51 -11.70 -20.24
CA LYS A 41 5.42 -10.94 -19.61
C LYS A 41 5.85 -10.39 -18.26
N VAL A 42 6.61 -11.16 -17.48
CA VAL A 42 7.20 -10.68 -16.22
C VAL A 42 8.04 -9.43 -16.50
N ASP A 43 8.96 -9.51 -17.45
CA ASP A 43 9.85 -8.40 -17.77
C ASP A 43 9.08 -7.19 -18.32
N LEU A 44 8.03 -7.41 -19.12
CA LEU A 44 7.14 -6.34 -19.58
C LEU A 44 6.46 -5.62 -18.39
N ILE A 45 5.84 -6.37 -17.48
CA ILE A 45 5.13 -5.81 -16.32
C ILE A 45 6.11 -5.02 -15.43
N ILE A 46 7.27 -5.61 -15.14
CA ILE A 46 8.30 -4.97 -14.31
C ILE A 46 8.81 -3.69 -14.97
N SER A 47 9.00 -3.69 -16.29
CA SER A 47 9.44 -2.49 -17.02
C SER A 47 8.41 -1.36 -16.95
N GLN A 48 7.11 -1.66 -17.03
CA GLN A 48 6.05 -0.66 -16.96
C GLN A 48 5.97 -0.01 -15.57
N ILE A 49 6.09 -0.79 -14.52
CA ILE A 49 6.08 -0.30 -13.13
C ILE A 49 7.37 0.49 -12.82
N SER A 50 8.50 0.04 -13.37
CA SER A 50 9.79 0.71 -13.23
C SER A 50 9.84 2.05 -13.96
N ASN A 51 9.22 2.16 -15.14
CA ASN A 51 9.29 3.36 -15.97
C ASN A 51 8.34 4.48 -15.54
N GLY A 52 7.51 4.24 -14.51
CA GLY A 52 6.90 5.29 -13.70
C GLY A 52 6.13 6.34 -14.50
N THR A 53 4.94 6.00 -14.98
CA THR A 53 4.02 6.97 -15.57
C THR A 53 2.66 6.93 -14.91
N SER A 54 2.60 7.47 -13.70
CA SER A 54 1.56 8.46 -13.44
C SER A 54 2.18 9.61 -12.66
N ILE A 55 2.36 10.75 -13.33
CA ILE A 55 2.43 12.03 -12.63
C ILE A 55 1.15 12.08 -11.82
N HIS A 56 1.23 11.89 -10.50
CA HIS A 56 0.04 11.91 -9.65
C HIS A 56 -0.54 13.32 -9.73
N ALA A 57 -1.58 13.46 -10.55
CA ALA A 57 -2.32 14.70 -10.80
C ALA A 57 -2.94 15.30 -9.51
N THR A 58 -2.82 14.62 -8.38
CA THR A 58 -3.35 14.96 -7.07
C THR A 58 -2.30 15.39 -6.04
N SER A 59 -1.00 15.28 -6.33
CA SER A 59 0.07 15.53 -5.34
C SER A 59 0.32 17.00 -4.99
N GLN A 60 -0.28 17.96 -5.71
CA GLN A 60 -0.02 19.40 -5.51
C GLN A 60 -1.27 20.27 -5.57
N LYS A 61 -2.45 19.68 -5.41
CA LYS A 61 -3.71 20.40 -5.36
C LYS A 61 -3.88 21.08 -4.00
N ASP A 62 -4.49 22.26 -3.97
CA ASP A 62 -4.69 23.01 -2.73
C ASP A 62 -5.54 22.22 -1.72
N GLU A 63 -6.43 21.38 -2.22
CA GLU A 63 -7.22 20.43 -1.44
C GLU A 63 -6.34 19.45 -0.66
N THR A 64 -5.23 18.98 -1.23
CA THR A 64 -4.30 18.05 -0.55
C THR A 64 -3.66 18.73 0.67
N LYS A 65 -3.28 20.01 0.54
CA LYS A 65 -2.72 20.79 1.66
C LYS A 65 -3.74 21.02 2.77
N GLU A 66 -5.01 21.19 2.43
CA GLU A 66 -6.09 21.32 3.43
C GLU A 66 -6.30 20.01 4.20
N PHE A 67 -6.27 18.86 3.52
CA PHE A 67 -6.34 17.56 4.19
C PHE A 67 -5.12 17.28 5.08
N GLU A 68 -3.91 17.65 4.63
CA GLU A 68 -2.69 17.52 5.44
C GLU A 68 -2.78 18.31 6.76
N LYS A 69 -3.39 19.50 6.74
CA LYS A 69 -3.65 20.28 7.96
C LYS A 69 -4.63 19.57 8.88
N HIS A 70 -5.74 19.04 8.35
CA HIS A 70 -6.69 18.29 9.15
C HIS A 70 -6.09 17.00 9.74
N MET A 71 -5.14 16.36 9.07
CA MET A 71 -4.42 15.21 9.62
C MET A 71 -3.54 15.54 10.82
N GLN A 72 -3.25 16.83 11.11
CA GLN A 72 -2.54 17.24 12.33
C GLN A 72 -3.46 17.33 13.55
N ASP A 73 -4.78 17.27 13.37
CA ASP A 73 -5.74 17.28 14.48
C ASP A 73 -5.75 15.91 15.19
N ILE A 74 -5.53 15.91 16.50
CA ILE A 74 -5.45 14.69 17.31
C ILE A 74 -6.76 13.89 17.31
N GLU A 75 -7.92 14.55 17.24
CA GLU A 75 -9.21 13.87 17.17
C GLU A 75 -9.41 13.17 15.83
N VAL A 76 -8.93 13.79 14.74
CA VAL A 76 -8.91 13.17 13.41
C VAL A 76 -7.99 11.95 13.41
N GLN A 77 -6.78 12.06 13.95
CA GLN A 77 -5.86 10.92 14.04
C GLN A 77 -6.42 9.77 14.89
N ARG A 78 -7.03 10.07 16.04
CA ARG A 78 -7.72 9.09 16.89
C ARG A 78 -8.85 8.39 16.15
N LEU A 79 -9.64 9.14 15.38
CA LEU A 79 -10.73 8.57 14.58
C LEU A 79 -10.19 7.65 13.48
N LEU A 80 -9.12 8.06 12.79
CA LEU A 80 -8.48 7.25 11.76
C LEU A 80 -7.94 5.94 12.34
N VAL A 81 -7.26 5.97 13.49
CA VAL A 81 -6.80 4.74 14.15
C VAL A 81 -7.96 3.82 14.51
N LYS A 82 -9.09 4.36 14.96
CA LYS A 82 -10.29 3.55 15.23
C LYS A 82 -10.88 2.93 13.97
N ILE A 83 -10.94 3.69 12.87
CA ILE A 83 -11.46 3.21 11.58
C ILE A 83 -10.58 2.08 11.03
N PHE A 84 -9.27 2.27 11.05
CA PHE A 84 -8.29 1.35 10.46
C PHE A 84 -7.72 0.33 11.46
N TYR A 85 -8.24 0.26 12.70
CA TYR A 85 -7.70 -0.60 13.76
C TYR A 85 -7.52 -2.06 13.30
N TRP A 86 -8.53 -2.61 12.63
CA TRP A 86 -8.47 -3.99 12.15
C TRP A 86 -7.44 -4.20 11.04
N ASP A 87 -7.15 -3.19 10.24
CA ASP A 87 -6.08 -3.27 9.23
C ASP A 87 -4.71 -3.31 9.89
N TYR A 88 -4.48 -2.53 10.96
CA TYR A 88 -3.24 -2.65 11.75
C TYR A 88 -3.05 -4.05 12.33
N VAL A 89 -4.13 -4.64 12.87
CA VAL A 89 -4.10 -6.00 13.41
C VAL A 89 -3.88 -7.04 12.31
N LEU A 90 -4.63 -6.94 11.21
CA LEU A 90 -4.61 -7.92 10.12
C LEU A 90 -3.25 -7.95 9.40
N PHE A 91 -2.66 -6.78 9.16
CA PHE A 91 -1.38 -6.64 8.46
C PHE A 91 -0.18 -6.56 9.41
N ASN A 92 -0.39 -6.73 10.72
CA ASN A 92 0.64 -6.69 11.75
C ASN A 92 1.48 -5.40 11.73
N TYR A 93 0.83 -4.25 11.53
CA TYR A 93 1.45 -2.93 11.62
C TYR A 93 1.42 -2.41 13.04
N THR A 94 2.47 -1.67 13.42
CA THR A 94 2.51 -0.97 14.70
C THR A 94 1.41 0.10 14.75
N LEU A 95 0.61 0.08 15.82
CA LEU A 95 -0.38 1.14 16.06
C LEU A 95 0.33 2.48 16.26
N PRO A 96 -0.21 3.60 15.75
CA PRO A 96 0.40 4.91 15.95
C PRO A 96 0.38 5.29 17.44
N ASP A 97 1.48 5.88 17.91
CA ASP A 97 1.58 6.41 19.27
C ASP A 97 0.85 7.76 19.36
N ILE A 98 -0.45 7.69 19.56
CA ILE A 98 -1.32 8.86 19.76
C ILE A 98 -1.74 8.87 21.22
N GLN A 99 -1.66 10.03 21.87
CA GLN A 99 -2.22 10.20 23.20
C GLN A 99 -3.74 9.96 23.12
N PHE A 100 -4.27 8.99 23.88
CA PHE A 100 -5.71 8.67 23.97
C PHE A 100 -6.36 9.40 25.15
#